data_AF-A0A101AEJ6-F1
#
_entry.id   AF-A0A101AEJ6-F1
#
_cell.length_a   1.000
_cell.length_b   1.000
_cell.length_c   1.000
_cell.angle_alpha   90.00
_cell.angle_beta   90.00
_cell.angle_gamma   90.00
#
_symmetry.space_group_name_H-M   'P 1'
#
loop_
_entity.id
_entity.type
_entity.pdbx_description
1 polymer ?
#
loop_
_entity_poly.entity_id
_entity_poly.type
_entity_poly.pdbx_seq_one_letter_code
_entity_poly.pdbx_strand_id
1 'polypeptide(L)'
;MVGPDHLPFDADGEIPSPYHDIIHQWHSVDTVAGRSPVFAIELRDGDFIVSTRSDDDPSRNVIHYSKSRPTDGVAHNVVVAGLLGRDGHLDVWLDGKRIVDVDTAIGYYNDDGPLAYPHWGIYQHNVDDPAVVYHVNIEWGRADLSARIVRPLAVVKPPGGWV
;
A
#
# COMPACT_ATOMS: atom_id res chain seq x y z
N MET A 1 22.82 6.51 16.09
CA MET A 1 22.23 5.78 14.96
C MET A 1 22.45 4.31 15.24
N VAL A 2 21.38 3.55 15.40
CA VAL A 2 21.44 2.09 15.54
C VAL A 2 20.43 1.54 14.54
N GLY A 3 20.90 1.36 13.31
CA GLY A 3 20.22 0.67 12.23
C GLY A 3 21.31 0.10 11.31
N PRO A 4 21.14 -1.09 10.75
CA PRO A 4 22.17 -1.72 9.91
C PRO A 4 22.52 -0.87 8.68
N ASP A 5 23.72 -1.07 8.14
CA ASP A 5 24.25 -0.40 6.93
C ASP A 5 23.56 -0.85 5.62
N HIS A 6 22.39 -1.50 5.71
CA HIS A 6 21.62 -1.99 4.56
C HIS A 6 20.49 -1.02 4.19
N LEU A 7 20.22 -0.88 2.89
CA LEU A 7 19.09 -0.09 2.40
C LEU A 7 17.80 -0.90 2.64
N PRO A 8 16.90 -0.47 3.54
CA PRO A 8 15.65 -1.20 3.73
C PRO A 8 14.85 -1.19 2.40
N PHE A 9 14.16 -2.31 2.13
CA PHE A 9 13.31 -2.53 0.95
C PHE A 9 14.03 -2.76 -0.40
N ASP A 10 15.35 -3.00 -0.37
CA ASP A 10 16.08 -3.50 -1.53
C ASP A 10 16.07 -5.04 -1.52
N ALA A 11 15.95 -5.64 -2.71
CA ALA A 11 16.29 -7.05 -2.86
C ALA A 11 17.81 -7.19 -2.72
N ASP A 12 18.27 -7.89 -1.69
CA ASP A 12 19.68 -8.23 -1.45
C ASP A 12 20.25 -9.13 -2.56
N GLY A 13 20.34 -8.64 -3.80
CA GLY A 13 21.06 -9.20 -4.94
C GLY A 13 20.74 -10.63 -5.41
N GLU A 14 20.05 -11.46 -4.65
CA GLU A 14 20.03 -12.92 -4.85
C GLU A 14 18.63 -13.55 -4.92
N ILE A 15 17.56 -12.85 -4.56
CA ILE A 15 16.21 -13.39 -4.71
C ILE A 15 15.28 -12.31 -5.29
N PRO A 16 14.89 -12.40 -6.57
CA PRO A 16 13.75 -11.66 -7.06
C PRO A 16 12.51 -12.25 -6.38
N SER A 17 12.13 -11.70 -5.22
CA SER A 17 10.90 -12.08 -4.58
C SER A 17 9.74 -11.52 -5.41
N PRO A 18 8.82 -12.36 -5.91
CA PRO A 18 7.60 -11.88 -6.56
C PRO A 18 6.60 -11.25 -5.58
N TYR A 19 6.93 -11.16 -4.28
CA TYR A 19 6.09 -10.56 -3.25
C TYR A 19 6.90 -9.58 -2.40
N HIS A 20 6.32 -8.39 -2.26
CA HIS A 20 6.99 -7.12 -2.04
C HIS A 20 6.70 -6.62 -0.63
N ASP A 21 7.50 -5.67 -0.13
CA ASP A 21 7.27 -5.04 1.16
C ASP A 21 6.00 -4.18 1.11
N ILE A 22 4.84 -4.84 1.22
CA ILE A 22 3.52 -4.21 1.13
C ILE A 22 3.25 -3.54 2.47
N ILE A 23 3.05 -2.23 2.43
CA ILE A 23 2.81 -1.40 3.62
C ILE A 23 1.31 -1.14 3.87
N HIS A 24 0.48 -1.38 2.85
CA HIS A 24 -0.98 -1.29 2.92
C HIS A 24 -1.59 -2.04 1.74
N GLN A 25 -2.67 -2.78 1.98
CA GLN A 25 -3.39 -3.48 0.91
C GLN A 25 -4.89 -3.56 1.18
N TRP A 26 -5.65 -3.70 0.10
CA TRP A 26 -7.02 -4.19 0.17
C TRP A 26 -7.01 -5.63 -0.29
N HIS A 27 -7.16 -6.55 0.65
CA HIS A 27 -7.19 -7.97 0.35
C HIS A 27 -8.59 -8.39 -0.10
N SER A 28 -8.68 -9.31 -1.05
CA SER A 28 -9.95 -9.91 -1.42
C SER A 28 -10.52 -10.72 -0.27
N VAL A 29 -11.85 -10.79 -0.18
CA VAL A 29 -12.50 -11.82 0.64
C VAL A 29 -12.31 -13.15 -0.08
N ASP A 30 -11.49 -14.03 0.48
CA ASP A 30 -11.09 -15.25 -0.18
C ASP A 30 -12.28 -16.21 -0.32
N THR A 31 -12.83 -16.29 -1.53
CA THR A 31 -13.69 -17.39 -1.98
C THR A 31 -12.86 -18.55 -2.54
N VAL A 32 -11.61 -18.26 -2.91
CA VAL A 32 -10.59 -19.18 -3.43
C VAL A 32 -9.29 -18.95 -2.65
N ALA A 33 -8.67 -20.03 -2.16
CA ALA A 33 -7.46 -19.94 -1.33
C ALA A 33 -6.27 -19.33 -2.09
N GLY A 34 -5.53 -18.44 -1.43
CA GLY A 34 -4.26 -17.88 -1.93
C GLY A 34 -4.41 -16.75 -2.95
N ARG A 35 -5.57 -16.11 -3.00
CA ARG A 35 -5.83 -15.01 -3.92
C ARG A 35 -5.11 -13.74 -3.49
N SER A 36 -4.48 -13.06 -4.44
CA SER A 36 -3.67 -11.86 -4.16
C SER A 36 -4.55 -10.63 -3.86
N PRO A 37 -4.02 -9.61 -3.16
CA PRO A 37 -4.74 -8.37 -2.92
C PRO A 37 -5.16 -7.67 -4.22
N VAL A 38 -6.26 -6.92 -4.12
CA VAL A 38 -6.87 -6.18 -5.25
C VAL A 38 -6.30 -4.77 -5.39
N PHE A 39 -5.67 -4.28 -4.33
CA PHE A 39 -4.94 -3.02 -4.27
C PHE A 39 -3.76 -3.18 -3.31
N ALA A 40 -2.61 -2.63 -3.66
CA ALA A 40 -1.43 -2.63 -2.81
C ALA A 40 -0.67 -1.31 -2.92
N ILE A 41 -0.06 -0.93 -1.80
CA ILE A 41 1.02 0.05 -1.72
C ILE A 41 2.27 -0.70 -1.28
N GLU A 42 3.30 -0.66 -2.10
CA GLU A 42 4.53 -1.42 -1.94
C GLU A 42 5.72 -0.47 -1.82
N LEU A 43 6.70 -0.88 -1.01
CA LEU A 43 8.07 -0.37 -1.08
C LEU A 43 8.92 -1.45 -1.75
N ARG A 44 9.57 -1.13 -2.87
CA ARG A 44 10.32 -2.12 -3.65
C ARG A 44 11.42 -1.45 -4.43
N ASP A 45 12.66 -1.94 -4.30
CA ASP A 45 13.82 -1.48 -5.08
C ASP A 45 13.99 0.05 -5.00
N GLY A 46 13.78 0.60 -3.80
CA GLY A 46 13.81 2.05 -3.56
C GLY A 46 12.59 2.85 -4.07
N ASP A 47 11.58 2.21 -4.65
CA ASP A 47 10.36 2.84 -5.15
C ASP A 47 9.16 2.66 -4.21
N PHE A 48 8.28 3.67 -4.19
CA PHE A 48 6.92 3.60 -3.70
C PHE A 48 5.98 3.32 -4.88
N ILE A 49 5.28 2.20 -4.79
CA ILE A 49 4.49 1.65 -5.89
C ILE A 49 3.04 1.55 -5.47
N VAL A 50 2.15 1.98 -6.37
CA VAL A 50 0.69 1.81 -6.22
C VAL A 50 0.20 0.91 -7.33
N SER A 51 -0.46 -0.19 -6.97
CA SER A 51 -0.95 -1.17 -7.91
C SER A 51 -2.36 -1.65 -7.61
N THR A 52 -3.07 -2.11 -8.65
CA THR A 52 -4.35 -2.83 -8.51
C THR A 52 -4.31 -4.17 -9.22
N ARG A 53 -5.30 -5.01 -8.93
CA ARG A 53 -5.59 -6.26 -9.62
C ARG A 53 -7.10 -6.44 -9.74
N SER A 54 -7.54 -7.11 -10.81
CA SER A 54 -8.97 -7.36 -11.06
C SER A 54 -9.20 -8.69 -11.79
N ASP A 55 -10.46 -9.05 -12.03
CA ASP A 55 -10.84 -10.20 -12.86
C ASP A 55 -10.45 -10.09 -14.34
N ASP A 56 -10.12 -8.89 -14.85
CA ASP A 56 -9.64 -8.75 -16.23
C ASP A 56 -8.31 -9.48 -16.44
N ASP A 57 -7.44 -9.48 -15.43
CA ASP A 57 -6.21 -10.27 -15.36
C ASP A 57 -5.83 -10.52 -13.90
N PRO A 58 -6.36 -11.58 -13.25
CA PRO A 58 -6.13 -11.86 -11.84
C PRO A 58 -4.67 -12.27 -11.55
N SER A 59 -3.87 -12.53 -12.58
CA SER A 59 -2.47 -12.91 -12.40
C SER A 59 -1.53 -11.71 -12.28
N ARG A 60 -1.97 -10.52 -12.73
CA ARG A 60 -1.08 -9.38 -12.96
C ARG A 60 -1.46 -8.16 -12.13
N ASN A 61 -0.44 -7.50 -11.56
CA ASN A 61 -0.59 -6.16 -11.01
C ASN A 61 -0.62 -5.12 -12.14
N VAL A 62 -1.59 -4.21 -12.13
CA VAL A 62 -1.59 -2.99 -12.92
C VAL A 62 -0.94 -1.89 -12.08
N ILE A 63 0.25 -1.44 -12.48
CA ILE A 63 0.99 -0.39 -11.78
C ILE A 63 0.48 0.98 -12.25
N HIS A 64 0.01 1.79 -11.32
CA HIS A 64 -0.51 3.15 -11.58
C HIS A 64 0.49 4.24 -11.20
N TYR A 65 1.40 3.93 -10.28
CA TYR A 65 2.46 4.82 -9.83
C TYR A 65 3.71 4.03 -9.45
N SER A 66 4.88 4.50 -9.86
CA SER A 66 6.20 4.02 -9.43
C SER A 66 7.16 5.19 -9.46
N LYS A 67 7.62 5.61 -8.27
CA LYS A 67 8.63 6.66 -8.08
C LYS A 67 9.41 6.36 -6.82
N SER A 68 10.57 6.99 -6.67
CA SER A 68 11.39 6.88 -5.47
C SER A 68 10.57 7.04 -4.20
N ARG A 69 10.82 6.16 -3.24
CA ARG A 69 10.06 6.11 -1.99
C ARG A 69 10.29 7.36 -1.12
N PRO A 70 9.32 7.69 -0.25
CA PRO A 70 9.49 8.76 0.71
C PRO A 70 10.69 8.55 1.64
N THR A 71 11.21 9.65 2.21
CA THR A 71 12.41 9.65 3.05
C THR A 71 12.16 8.96 4.39
N ASP A 72 13.11 8.11 4.80
CA ASP A 72 13.04 7.44 6.10
C ASP A 72 13.06 8.41 7.28
N GLY A 73 12.37 8.03 8.37
CA GLY A 73 12.29 8.81 9.61
C GLY A 73 11.38 10.04 9.55
N VAL A 74 10.73 10.29 8.40
CA VAL A 74 9.73 11.34 8.22
C VAL A 74 8.33 10.73 8.18
N ALA A 75 7.38 11.39 8.82
CA ALA A 75 5.98 10.97 8.77
C ALA A 75 5.37 11.41 7.42
N HIS A 76 4.82 10.46 6.69
CA HIS A 76 4.14 10.67 5.41
C HIS A 76 2.66 10.35 5.53
N ASN A 77 1.82 11.11 4.83
CA ASN A 77 0.37 10.93 4.83
C ASN A 77 -0.09 10.34 3.52
N VAL A 78 -0.82 9.22 3.61
CA VAL A 78 -1.43 8.57 2.45
C VAL A 78 -2.95 8.59 2.62
N VAL A 79 -3.65 9.04 1.58
CA VAL A 79 -5.10 8.94 1.47
C VAL A 79 -5.41 8.14 0.21
N VAL A 80 -6.31 7.17 0.32
CA VAL A 80 -6.74 6.32 -0.80
C VAL A 80 -8.26 6.37 -0.85
N ALA A 81 -8.81 6.66 -2.03
CA ALA A 81 -10.22 6.48 -2.33
C ALA A 81 -10.34 5.52 -3.52
N GLY A 82 -11.29 4.59 -3.45
CA GLY A 82 -11.47 3.60 -4.49
C GLY A 82 -12.91 3.19 -4.67
N LEU A 83 -13.34 3.14 -5.93
CA LEU A 83 -14.54 2.44 -6.36
C LEU A 83 -14.11 1.07 -6.87
N LEU A 84 -14.54 0.01 -6.19
CA LEU A 84 -14.29 -1.37 -6.61
C LEU A 84 -15.30 -1.81 -7.67
N GLY A 85 -14.87 -2.67 -8.59
CA GLY A 85 -15.69 -3.17 -9.68
C GLY A 85 -15.00 -3.12 -11.04
N ARG A 86 -15.73 -3.54 -12.08
CA ARG A 86 -15.29 -3.48 -13.48
C ARG A 86 -15.06 -2.04 -13.94
N ASP A 87 -16.00 -1.16 -13.60
CA ASP A 87 -15.92 0.29 -13.87
C ASP A 87 -15.36 1.03 -12.65
N GLY A 88 -14.27 0.48 -12.09
CA GLY A 88 -13.65 1.02 -10.88
C GLY A 88 -12.91 2.34 -11.12
N HIS A 89 -12.56 2.98 -10.02
CA HIS A 89 -11.77 4.22 -10.02
C HIS A 89 -10.81 4.22 -8.85
N LEU A 90 -9.59 4.67 -9.08
CA LEU A 90 -8.56 4.81 -8.04
C LEU A 90 -8.06 6.25 -7.97
N ASP A 91 -8.18 6.84 -6.79
CA ASP A 91 -7.48 8.07 -6.42
C ASP A 91 -6.52 7.79 -5.25
N VAL A 92 -5.29 8.28 -5.37
CA VAL A 92 -4.29 8.20 -4.29
C VAL A 92 -3.61 9.55 -4.11
N TRP A 93 -3.47 9.97 -2.86
CA TRP A 93 -2.70 11.14 -2.45
C TRP A 93 -1.55 10.74 -1.54
N LEU A 94 -0.39 11.33 -1.77
CA LEU A 94 0.79 11.26 -0.92
C LEU A 94 1.17 12.69 -0.53
N ASP A 95 1.21 12.96 0.78
CA ASP A 95 1.51 14.27 1.36
C ASP A 95 0.69 15.42 0.75
N GLY A 96 -0.61 15.17 0.57
CA GLY A 96 -1.57 16.13 0.00
C GLY A 96 -1.48 16.31 -1.52
N LYS A 97 -0.49 15.70 -2.18
CA LYS A 97 -0.38 15.68 -3.65
C LYS A 97 -1.07 14.45 -4.22
N ARG A 98 -1.97 14.65 -5.18
CA ARG A 98 -2.57 13.54 -5.94
C ARG A 98 -1.52 12.89 -6.84
N ILE A 99 -1.31 11.59 -6.67
CA ILE A 99 -0.33 10.78 -7.42
C ILE A 99 -0.99 9.78 -8.38
N VAL A 100 -2.24 9.42 -8.12
CA VAL A 100 -3.07 8.57 -9.01
C VAL A 100 -4.47 9.19 -9.09
N ASP A 101 -5.03 9.19 -10.30
CA ASP A 101 -6.42 9.51 -10.66
C ASP A 101 -6.68 8.76 -11.97
N VAL A 102 -7.34 7.60 -11.89
CA VAL A 102 -7.51 6.72 -13.04
C VAL A 102 -8.75 5.84 -12.91
N ASP A 103 -9.51 5.77 -14.01
CA ASP A 103 -10.53 4.74 -14.20
C ASP A 103 -9.83 3.41 -14.49
N THR A 104 -10.04 2.43 -13.62
CA THR A 104 -9.43 1.11 -13.72
C THR A 104 -10.31 0.08 -13.04
N ALA A 105 -10.39 -1.12 -13.61
CA ALA A 105 -11.00 -2.23 -12.93
C ALA A 105 -10.22 -2.55 -11.62
N ILE A 106 -10.95 -2.79 -10.53
CA ILE A 106 -10.37 -3.13 -9.22
C ILE A 106 -11.22 -4.23 -8.58
N GLY A 107 -10.57 -5.33 -8.23
CA GLY A 107 -11.19 -6.43 -7.50
C GLY A 107 -11.75 -7.54 -8.37
N TYR A 108 -12.06 -8.64 -7.71
CA TYR A 108 -12.64 -9.83 -8.31
C TYR A 108 -14.17 -9.71 -8.33
N TYR A 109 -14.68 -8.81 -9.16
CA TYR A 109 -16.09 -8.43 -9.23
C TYR A 109 -17.04 -9.50 -9.78
N ASN A 110 -16.52 -10.63 -10.25
CA ASN A 110 -17.32 -11.80 -10.59
C ASN A 110 -17.63 -12.66 -9.36
N ASP A 111 -17.02 -12.39 -8.19
CA ASP A 111 -17.35 -13.05 -6.94
C ASP A 111 -18.64 -12.51 -6.32
N ASP A 112 -19.38 -13.40 -5.65
CA ASP A 112 -20.51 -13.01 -4.82
C ASP A 112 -20.02 -12.46 -3.47
N GLY A 113 -20.43 -11.24 -3.12
CA GLY A 113 -20.22 -10.66 -1.78
C GLY A 113 -19.26 -9.46 -1.72
N PRO A 114 -18.71 -9.15 -0.53
CA PRO A 114 -17.79 -8.01 -0.38
C PRO A 114 -16.48 -8.24 -1.14
N LEU A 115 -16.05 -7.23 -1.89
CA LEU A 115 -14.90 -7.37 -2.79
C LEU A 115 -13.53 -7.27 -2.10
N ALA A 116 -13.45 -6.55 -0.98
CA ALA A 116 -12.18 -6.39 -0.26
C ALA A 116 -12.34 -5.93 1.19
N TYR A 117 -11.27 -6.09 1.97
CA TYR A 117 -11.08 -5.54 3.30
C TYR A 117 -9.61 -5.09 3.49
N PRO A 118 -9.34 -4.10 4.36
CA PRO A 118 -8.01 -3.51 4.45
C PRO A 118 -7.09 -4.34 5.36
N HIS A 119 -5.81 -4.43 5.00
CA HIS A 119 -4.72 -4.76 5.92
C HIS A 119 -3.74 -3.59 6.00
N TRP A 120 -3.20 -3.37 7.20
CA TRP A 120 -2.15 -2.40 7.46
C TRP A 120 -1.02 -3.09 8.21
N GLY A 121 0.22 -2.66 7.97
CA GLY A 121 1.41 -3.26 8.57
C GLY A 121 2.52 -3.31 7.54
N ILE A 122 3.50 -4.19 7.76
CA ILE A 122 4.47 -4.57 6.74
C ILE A 122 4.28 -6.05 6.45
N TYR A 123 3.92 -6.39 5.21
CA TYR A 123 3.98 -7.76 4.72
C TYR A 123 5.29 -7.92 3.97
N GLN A 124 6.26 -8.54 4.63
CA GLN A 124 7.61 -8.76 4.14
C GLN A 124 7.94 -10.25 4.28
N HIS A 125 8.76 -10.77 3.36
CA HIS A 125 9.30 -12.13 3.49
C HIS A 125 10.23 -12.23 4.70
N ASN A 126 10.46 -13.46 5.18
CA ASN A 126 11.44 -13.66 6.25
C ASN A 126 12.82 -13.23 5.75
N VAL A 127 13.37 -12.21 6.39
CA VAL A 127 14.71 -11.66 6.15
C VAL A 127 15.46 -11.60 7.48
N ASP A 128 16.78 -11.62 7.42
CA ASP A 128 17.62 -11.55 8.63
C ASP A 128 17.53 -10.18 9.31
N ASP A 129 17.36 -9.12 8.51
CA ASP A 129 17.21 -7.73 8.95
C ASP A 129 15.86 -7.15 8.47
N PRO A 130 14.78 -7.27 9.25
CA PRO A 130 13.46 -6.82 8.83
C PRO A 130 13.36 -5.30 8.79
N ALA A 131 12.65 -4.79 7.78
CA ALA A 131 12.32 -3.38 7.71
C ALA A 131 11.25 -3.02 8.75
N VAL A 132 11.29 -1.77 9.23
CA VAL A 132 10.34 -1.26 10.22
C VAL A 132 9.50 -0.16 9.60
N VAL A 133 8.18 -0.30 9.68
CA VAL A 133 7.21 0.72 9.27
C VAL A 133 6.31 1.04 10.46
N TYR A 134 6.16 2.33 10.76
CA TYR A 134 5.26 2.82 11.79
C TYR A 134 3.97 3.36 11.16
N HIS A 135 2.83 2.81 11.53
CA HIS A 135 1.52 3.32 11.14
C HIS A 135 0.86 4.07 12.29
N VAL A 136 0.25 5.21 11.99
CA VAL A 136 -0.50 6.04 12.95
C VAL A 136 -1.73 6.61 12.28
N ASN A 137 -2.74 6.99 13.06
CA ASN A 137 -3.94 7.68 12.57
C ASN A 137 -4.69 6.93 11.46
N ILE A 138 -4.77 5.60 11.56
CA ILE A 138 -5.44 4.76 10.57
C ILE A 138 -6.96 5.00 10.61
N GLU A 139 -7.52 5.39 9.47
CA GLU A 139 -8.96 5.57 9.26
C GLU A 139 -9.40 4.75 8.02
N TRP A 140 -10.51 4.02 8.13
CA TRP A 140 -11.08 3.22 7.03
C TRP A 140 -12.60 3.20 7.12
N GLY A 141 -13.26 3.28 5.97
CA GLY A 141 -14.70 3.11 5.89
C GLY A 141 -15.27 3.73 4.62
N ARG A 142 -16.60 3.85 4.59
CA ARG A 142 -17.33 4.49 3.48
C ARG A 142 -17.54 5.99 3.66
N ALA A 143 -17.09 6.53 4.80
CA ALA A 143 -17.15 7.96 5.05
C ALA A 143 -16.17 8.68 4.12
N ASP A 144 -16.51 9.89 3.69
CA ASP A 144 -15.60 10.73 2.94
C ASP A 144 -14.43 11.18 3.84
N LEU A 145 -13.22 10.78 3.48
CA LEU A 145 -11.97 11.15 4.15
C LEU A 145 -11.19 12.22 3.39
N SER A 146 -11.77 12.85 2.36
CA SER A 146 -11.10 13.86 1.51
C SER A 146 -10.53 15.04 2.31
N ALA A 147 -11.14 15.39 3.44
CA ALA A 147 -10.62 16.42 4.33
C ALA A 147 -9.20 16.11 4.87
N ARG A 148 -8.80 14.84 4.94
CA ARG A 148 -7.46 14.40 5.38
C ARG A 148 -6.36 14.75 4.39
N ILE A 149 -6.70 14.94 3.12
CA ILE A 149 -5.73 15.34 2.09
C ILE A 149 -5.07 16.67 2.46
N VAL A 150 -5.86 17.62 2.96
CA VAL A 150 -5.39 18.99 3.29
C VAL A 150 -5.18 19.20 4.79
N ARG A 151 -5.80 18.36 5.63
CA ARG A 151 -5.73 18.44 7.10
C ARG A 151 -5.52 17.04 7.69
N PRO A 152 -4.30 16.47 7.54
CA PRO A 152 -3.97 15.19 8.16
C PRO A 152 -4.05 15.30 9.69
N LEU A 153 -4.34 14.18 10.35
CA LEU A 153 -4.28 14.11 11.80
C LEU A 153 -2.83 14.32 12.28
N ALA A 154 -2.67 15.06 13.37
CA ALA A 154 -1.35 15.31 13.93
C ALA A 154 -0.68 13.99 14.33
N VAL A 155 0.60 13.86 13.99
CA VAL A 155 1.41 12.71 14.40
C VAL A 155 2.19 13.10 15.65
N VAL A 156 1.91 12.43 16.76
CA VAL A 156 2.68 12.60 17.99
C VAL A 156 3.86 11.64 17.95
N LYS A 157 5.08 12.18 17.85
CA LYS A 157 6.31 11.38 17.88
C LYS A 157 6.41 10.65 19.23
N PRO A 158 6.80 9.36 19.25
CA PRO A 158 7.13 8.69 20.50
C PRO A 158 8.28 9.45 21.23
N PRO A 159 8.33 9.44 22.57
CA PRO A 159 9.37 10.15 23.34
C PRO A 159 10.82 9.78 22.97
N GLY A 160 11.04 8.57 22.44
CA GLY A 160 12.35 8.07 21.96
C GLY A 160 12.65 8.35 20.49
N GLY A 161 11.74 8.98 19.75
CA GLY A 161 11.82 9.14 18.31
C GLY A 161 11.15 8.00 17.52
N TRP A 162 11.29 8.06 16.19
CA TRP A 162 11.06 6.90 15.31
C TRP A 162 12.37 6.12 15.40
N VAL A 163 12.33 4.93 15.99
CA VAL A 163 13.55 4.15 16.30
C VAL A 163 14.14 3.63 15.00
#